data_AF-A0AAV4PR23-F1
#
_entry.id   AF-A0AAV4PR23-F1
#
_cell.length_a   1.000
_cell.length_b   1.000
_cell.length_c   1.000
_cell.angle_alpha   90.00
_cell.angle_beta   90.00
_cell.angle_gamma   90.00
#
_symmetry.space_group_name_H-M   'P 1'
#
loop_
_entity.id
_entity.type
_entity.pdbx_description
1 polymer ?
#
loop_
_entity_poly.entity_id
_entity_poly.type
_entity_poly.pdbx_seq_one_letter_code
_entity_poly.pdbx_strand_id
1 'polypeptide(L)'
;MYQELPKRKVEKMFHDKGWPIIITALVICSLVLYRFIKTIKCHVRSLALFQSSTVPTMKTNLILFYFTCLYSVYKHCTPNSPATCRNNFQGFCGCCQVFSKEKIGQLSLLFRPVILFFTPESVEVLLSSTTIIDKSKEYGLLSSWFGTGLLTSPGEKWRRNRKLLTPCFSFFDFGKFHSCF
;
A
#
# COMPACT_ATOMS: atom_id res chain seq x y z
N MET A 1 -37.95 -45.82 -36.51
CA MET A 1 -38.67 -45.80 -35.22
C MET A 1 -38.02 -44.75 -34.31
N TYR A 2 -38.35 -43.47 -34.49
CA TYR A 2 -37.99 -42.41 -33.55
C TYR A 2 -39.32 -41.89 -33.00
N GLN A 3 -39.63 -42.21 -31.74
CA GLN A 3 -40.80 -41.66 -31.07
C GLN A 3 -40.51 -40.21 -30.70
N GLU A 4 -41.24 -39.27 -31.30
CA GLU A 4 -41.22 -37.88 -30.88
C GLU A 4 -41.78 -37.77 -29.45
N LEU A 5 -40.92 -37.48 -28.48
CA LEU A 5 -41.33 -37.22 -27.11
C LEU A 5 -42.20 -35.94 -27.08
N PRO A 6 -43.34 -35.95 -26.36
CA PRO A 6 -44.26 -34.81 -26.34
C PRO A 6 -43.54 -33.58 -25.76
N LYS A 7 -43.57 -32.46 -26.50
CA LYS A 7 -42.87 -31.19 -26.17
C LYS A 7 -43.05 -30.76 -24.69
N ARG A 8 -44.25 -30.94 -24.13
CA ARG A 8 -44.56 -30.65 -22.71
C ARG A 8 -43.74 -31.47 -21.70
N LYS A 9 -43.33 -32.69 -22.05
CA LYS A 9 -42.54 -33.58 -21.18
C LYS A 9 -41.05 -33.20 -21.22
N VAL A 10 -40.57 -32.73 -22.37
CA VAL A 10 -39.21 -32.20 -22.54
C VAL A 10 -39.05 -30.89 -21.77
N GLU A 11 -40.04 -29.99 -21.84
CA GLU A 11 -40.03 -28.72 -21.09
C GLU A 11 -40.03 -28.94 -19.57
N LYS A 12 -40.88 -29.84 -19.05
CA LYS A 12 -40.86 -30.20 -17.62
C LYS A 12 -39.53 -30.83 -17.18
N MET A 13 -38.94 -31.70 -18.00
CA MET A 13 -37.61 -32.26 -17.70
C MET A 13 -36.50 -31.22 -17.68
N PHE A 14 -36.62 -30.14 -18.45
CA PHE A 14 -35.65 -29.05 -18.49
C PHE A 14 -35.77 -28.14 -17.26
N HIS A 15 -36.99 -27.96 -16.73
CA HIS A 15 -37.27 -27.13 -15.57
C HIS A 15 -36.97 -27.80 -14.22
N ASP A 16 -37.19 -29.13 -14.11
CA ASP A 16 -36.96 -29.88 -12.87
C ASP A 16 -35.48 -30.15 -12.57
N LYS A 17 -34.60 -30.08 -13.57
CA LYS A 17 -33.18 -30.46 -13.42
C LYS A 17 -32.25 -29.34 -12.91
N GLY A 18 -32.77 -28.24 -12.38
CA GLY A 18 -31.94 -27.16 -11.79
C GLY A 18 -31.03 -26.41 -12.78
N TRP A 19 -31.13 -26.70 -14.09
CA TRP A 19 -30.41 -26.03 -15.16
C TRP A 19 -30.48 -24.49 -15.13
N PRO A 20 -31.63 -23.84 -14.84
CA PRO A 20 -31.67 -22.38 -14.75
C PRO A 20 -30.78 -21.82 -13.63
N ILE A 21 -30.59 -22.56 -12.53
CA ILE A 21 -29.72 -22.16 -11.41
C ILE A 21 -28.24 -22.30 -11.82
N ILE A 22 -27.90 -23.37 -12.54
CA ILE A 22 -26.53 -23.60 -13.03
C ILE A 22 -26.15 -22.53 -14.07
N ILE A 23 -27.04 -22.23 -15.01
CA ILE A 23 -26.79 -21.21 -16.04
C ILE A 23 -26.63 -19.83 -15.41
N THR A 24 -27.50 -19.47 -14.45
CA THR A 24 -27.37 -18.18 -13.75
C THR A 24 -26.09 -18.10 -12.91
N ALA A 25 -25.70 -19.19 -12.23
CA ALA A 25 -24.44 -19.25 -11.49
C ALA A 25 -23.20 -19.11 -12.41
N LEU A 26 -23.21 -19.73 -13.59
CA LEU A 26 -22.13 -19.60 -14.58
C LEU A 26 -22.03 -18.17 -15.15
N VAL A 27 -23.17 -17.52 -15.41
CA VAL A 27 -23.21 -16.13 -15.88
C VAL A 27 -22.71 -15.18 -14.79
N ILE A 28 -23.16 -15.34 -13.55
CA ILE A 28 -22.69 -14.53 -12.41
C ILE A 28 -21.19 -14.74 -12.19
N CYS A 29 -20.71 -15.99 -12.20
CA CYS A 29 -19.29 -16.32 -12.07
C CYS A 29 -18.46 -15.64 -13.18
N SER A 30 -18.92 -15.71 -14.42
CA SER A 30 -18.27 -15.05 -15.57
C SER A 30 -18.24 -13.53 -15.43
N LEU A 31 -19.32 -12.90 -14.93
CA LEU A 31 -19.37 -11.45 -14.68
C LEU A 31 -18.45 -11.02 -13.53
N VAL A 32 -18.38 -11.82 -12.46
CA VAL A 32 -17.47 -11.58 -11.33
C VAL A 32 -16.01 -11.73 -11.77
N LEU A 33 -15.68 -12.80 -12.51
CA LEU A 33 -14.36 -12.99 -13.11
C LEU A 33 -14.00 -11.86 -14.06
N TYR A 34 -14.91 -11.45 -14.94
CA TYR A 34 -14.68 -10.32 -15.85
C TYR A 34 -14.44 -9.01 -15.10
N ARG A 35 -15.24 -8.71 -14.06
CA ARG A 35 -15.04 -7.52 -13.21
C ARG A 35 -13.73 -7.59 -12.43
N PHE A 36 -13.34 -8.77 -11.97
CA PHE A 36 -12.08 -9.00 -11.27
C PHE A 36 -10.89 -8.81 -12.23
N ILE A 37 -10.91 -9.44 -13.40
CA ILE A 37 -9.88 -9.28 -14.45
C ILE A 37 -9.81 -7.83 -14.93
N LYS A 38 -10.96 -7.16 -15.13
CA LYS A 38 -11.00 -5.76 -15.54
C LYS A 38 -10.43 -4.83 -14.47
N THR A 39 -10.74 -5.09 -13.20
CA THR A 39 -10.15 -4.36 -12.07
C THR A 39 -8.64 -4.60 -11.99
N ILE A 40 -8.18 -5.85 -12.12
CA ILE A 40 -6.76 -6.19 -12.17
C ILE A 40 -6.08 -5.49 -13.36
N LYS A 41 -6.66 -5.55 -14.56
CA LYS A 41 -6.10 -4.93 -15.76
C LYS A 41 -6.08 -3.40 -15.67
N CYS A 42 -7.10 -2.79 -15.07
CA CYS A 42 -7.13 -1.36 -14.77
C CYS A 42 -6.08 -0.97 -13.74
N HIS A 43 -5.87 -1.81 -12.71
CA HIS A 43 -4.84 -1.60 -11.69
C HIS A 43 -3.43 -1.76 -12.27
N VAL A 44 -3.19 -2.81 -13.07
CA VAL A 44 -1.93 -3.03 -13.81
C VAL A 44 -1.66 -1.89 -14.80
N ARG A 45 -2.69 -1.35 -15.46
CA ARG A 45 -2.55 -0.17 -16.33
C ARG A 45 -2.26 1.11 -15.55
N SER A 46 -2.87 1.29 -14.38
CA SER A 46 -2.53 2.38 -13.45
C SER A 46 -1.09 2.26 -12.94
N LEU A 47 -0.60 1.04 -12.74
CA LEU A 47 0.80 0.77 -12.37
C LEU A 47 1.75 1.07 -13.54
N ALA A 48 1.35 0.75 -14.78
CA ALA A 48 2.10 1.07 -15.99
C ALA A 48 2.14 2.58 -16.29
N LEU A 49 1.09 3.34 -15.94
CA LEU A 49 1.09 4.81 -16.06
C LEU A 49 2.06 5.49 -15.08
N PHE A 50 2.37 4.84 -13.95
CA PHE A 50 3.35 5.33 -12.98
C PHE A 50 4.79 4.88 -13.29
N GLN A 51 4.95 4.00 -14.28
CA GLN A 51 6.25 3.64 -14.84
C GLN A 51 6.67 4.76 -15.79
N SER A 52 6.89 5.95 -15.22
CA SER A 52 7.47 7.07 -15.95
C SER A 52 8.83 6.62 -16.45
N SER A 53 9.02 6.62 -17.76
CA SER A 53 10.24 6.16 -18.45
C SER A 53 11.50 6.97 -18.11
N THR A 54 11.43 7.87 -17.14
CA THR A 54 12.46 8.83 -16.76
C THR A 54 13.03 8.61 -15.35
N VAL A 55 12.42 7.77 -14.52
CA VAL A 55 12.90 7.54 -13.14
C VAL A 55 13.67 6.21 -13.10
N PRO A 56 14.92 6.22 -12.64
CA PRO A 56 15.71 5.01 -12.57
C PRO A 56 15.15 4.04 -11.53
N THR A 57 14.97 2.79 -11.96
CA THR A 57 14.48 1.69 -11.13
C THR A 57 15.63 0.74 -10.81
N MET A 58 15.61 0.15 -9.61
CA MET A 58 16.54 -0.93 -9.27
C MET A 58 16.23 -2.17 -10.13
N LYS A 59 17.21 -2.68 -10.89
CA LYS A 59 17.05 -3.87 -11.75
C LYS A 59 17.00 -5.20 -10.99
N THR A 60 17.24 -5.19 -9.68
CA THR A 60 17.33 -6.38 -8.84
C THR A 60 15.93 -6.94 -8.51
N ASN A 61 15.83 -8.26 -8.32
CA ASN A 61 14.59 -8.94 -7.90
C ASN A 61 14.10 -8.43 -6.53
N LEU A 62 13.27 -7.40 -6.57
CA LEU A 62 12.73 -6.68 -5.42
C LEU A 62 11.94 -7.56 -4.45
N ILE A 63 11.39 -8.63 -5.00
CA ILE A 63 10.73 -9.71 -4.28
C ILE A 63 11.68 -10.32 -3.23
N LEU A 64 12.95 -10.54 -3.57
CA LEU A 64 13.94 -11.07 -2.64
C LEU A 64 14.25 -10.08 -1.52
N PHE A 65 14.38 -8.78 -1.83
CA PHE A 65 14.62 -7.74 -0.81
C PHE A 65 13.44 -7.61 0.17
N TYR A 66 12.22 -7.68 -0.35
CA TYR A 66 11.01 -7.66 0.47
C TYR A 66 10.90 -8.93 1.34
N PHE A 67 11.13 -10.11 0.77
CA PHE A 67 11.10 -11.36 1.52
C PHE A 67 12.22 -11.49 2.54
N THR A 68 13.43 -10.96 2.29
CA THR A 68 14.48 -10.93 3.30
C THR A 68 14.15 -9.96 4.44
N CYS A 69 13.61 -8.77 4.15
CA CYS A 69 13.10 -7.85 5.18
C CYS A 69 11.98 -8.50 6.02
N LEU A 70 10.97 -9.07 5.36
CA LEU A 70 9.87 -9.75 6.04
C LEU A 70 10.34 -10.96 6.84
N TYR A 71 11.18 -11.82 6.26
CA TYR A 71 11.71 -13.00 6.93
C TYR A 71 12.55 -12.60 8.14
N SER A 72 13.32 -11.52 8.02
CA SER A 72 14.08 -10.94 9.13
C SER A 72 13.17 -10.40 10.24
N VAL A 73 12.05 -9.75 9.91
CA VAL A 73 11.05 -9.28 10.89
C VAL A 73 10.28 -10.45 11.52
N TYR A 74 9.78 -11.38 10.71
CA TYR A 74 9.02 -12.57 11.14
C TYR A 74 9.84 -13.48 12.06
N LYS A 75 11.12 -13.69 11.72
CA LYS A 75 12.04 -14.50 12.53
C LYS A 75 12.39 -13.85 13.87
N HIS A 76 12.10 -12.56 14.06
CA HIS A 76 12.48 -11.77 15.24
C HIS A 76 11.33 -11.36 16.17
N CYS A 77 10.24 -12.13 16.21
CA CYS A 77 9.32 -12.12 17.36
C CYS A 77 9.95 -12.68 18.67
N THR A 78 11.27 -12.74 18.77
CA THR A 78 12.04 -13.00 20.00
C THR A 78 12.86 -11.76 20.38
N PRO A 79 12.79 -11.30 21.63
CA PRO A 79 13.44 -10.07 22.06
C PRO A 79 14.96 -10.29 22.14
N ASN A 80 15.74 -9.30 21.69
CA ASN A 80 17.19 -9.10 21.93
C ASN A 80 18.18 -9.54 20.83
N SER A 81 18.11 -8.95 19.64
CA SER A 81 19.37 -8.66 18.92
C SER A 81 19.36 -7.29 18.23
N PRO A 82 20.29 -6.38 18.54
CA PRO A 82 20.42 -5.08 17.85
C PRO A 82 20.97 -5.20 16.42
N ALA A 83 21.36 -6.41 15.98
CA ALA A 83 21.94 -6.65 14.67
C ALA A 83 20.90 -6.56 13.53
N THR A 84 19.63 -6.87 13.81
CA THR A 84 18.58 -6.90 12.77
C THR A 84 18.13 -5.52 12.32
N CYS A 85 17.93 -4.59 13.26
CA CYS A 85 17.66 -3.19 12.92
C CYS A 85 18.83 -2.58 12.14
N ARG A 86 20.08 -2.95 12.48
CA ARG A 86 21.29 -2.52 11.77
C ARG A 86 21.30 -3.01 10.33
N ASN A 87 20.96 -4.26 10.06
CA ASN A 87 20.97 -4.83 8.72
C ASN A 87 19.90 -4.21 7.80
N ASN A 88 18.68 -4.01 8.31
CA ASN A 88 17.62 -3.35 7.53
C ASN A 88 17.97 -1.88 7.26
N PHE A 89 18.46 -1.16 8.27
CA PHE A 89 18.90 0.22 8.12
C PHE A 89 20.07 0.34 7.11
N GLN A 90 21.06 -0.55 7.20
CA GLN A 90 22.15 -0.62 6.22
C GLN A 90 21.66 -0.94 4.81
N GLY A 91 20.62 -1.77 4.65
CA GLY A 91 19.98 -2.02 3.37
C GLY A 91 19.38 -0.74 2.76
N PHE A 92 18.64 0.03 3.56
CA PHE A 92 18.10 1.33 3.12
C PHE A 92 19.22 2.34 2.82
N CYS A 93 20.22 2.48 3.68
CA CYS A 93 21.38 3.34 3.44
C CYS A 93 22.15 2.92 2.18
N GLY A 94 22.27 1.61 1.93
CA GLY A 94 22.88 1.06 0.72
C GLY A 94 22.09 1.44 -0.53
N CYS A 95 20.75 1.41 -0.50
CA CYS A 95 19.93 1.94 -1.57
C CYS A 95 20.20 3.43 -1.79
N CYS A 96 20.27 4.25 -0.73
CA CYS A 96 20.63 5.67 -0.86
C CYS A 96 21.99 5.87 -1.55
N GLN A 97 22.97 5.00 -1.26
CA GLN A 97 24.31 5.09 -1.85
C GLN A 97 24.34 4.63 -3.31
N VAL A 98 23.59 3.59 -3.68
CA VAL A 98 23.45 3.10 -5.06
C VAL A 98 22.77 4.15 -5.93
N PHE A 99 21.73 4.80 -5.40
CA PHE A 99 21.03 5.91 -6.08
C PHE A 99 21.67 7.27 -5.79
N SER A 100 22.85 7.36 -5.17
CA SER A 100 23.45 8.66 -4.84
C SER A 100 23.74 9.51 -6.09
N LYS A 101 23.96 8.89 -7.25
CA LYS A 101 24.14 9.60 -8.53
C LYS A 101 22.82 10.07 -9.14
N GLU A 102 21.72 9.44 -8.78
CA GLU A 102 20.40 9.68 -9.36
C GLU A 102 19.48 10.25 -8.26
N LYS A 103 19.16 11.54 -8.36
CA LYS A 103 18.52 12.30 -7.27
C LYS A 103 17.20 11.69 -6.74
N ILE A 104 16.58 10.81 -7.53
CA ILE A 104 15.28 10.16 -7.28
C ILE A 104 15.40 8.69 -7.70
N GLY A 105 14.88 7.78 -6.90
CA GLY A 105 14.77 6.36 -7.25
C GLY A 105 13.35 5.83 -7.07
N GLN A 106 12.96 4.85 -7.88
CA GLN A 106 11.66 4.20 -7.78
C GLN A 106 11.79 2.75 -7.27
N LEU A 107 11.02 2.42 -6.24
CA LEU A 107 10.96 1.10 -5.58
C LEU A 107 9.53 0.57 -5.59
N SER A 108 9.28 -0.63 -6.10
CA SER A 108 7.94 -1.25 -6.08
C SER A 108 7.69 -2.04 -4.78
N LEU A 109 7.16 -1.40 -3.74
CA LEU A 109 6.78 -2.13 -2.51
C LEU A 109 5.45 -2.86 -2.73
N LEU A 110 5.43 -4.20 -2.65
CA LEU A 110 4.19 -5.00 -2.52
C LEU A 110 3.08 -4.60 -3.51
N PHE A 111 3.39 -4.47 -4.80
CA PHE A 111 2.44 -4.08 -5.86
C PHE A 111 2.13 -2.57 -5.99
N ARG A 112 2.84 -1.68 -5.28
CA ARG A 112 2.78 -0.22 -5.53
C ARG A 112 4.15 0.41 -5.73
N PRO A 113 4.32 1.30 -6.72
CA PRO A 113 5.53 2.08 -6.87
C PRO A 113 5.60 3.12 -5.75
N VAL A 114 6.73 3.15 -5.06
CA VAL A 114 7.13 4.11 -4.05
C VAL A 114 8.29 4.90 -4.64
N ILE A 115 8.20 6.22 -4.59
CA ILE A 115 9.29 7.10 -5.02
C ILE A 115 10.11 7.44 -3.78
N LEU A 116 11.41 7.19 -3.85
CA LEU A 116 12.38 7.51 -2.82
C LEU A 116 13.16 8.76 -3.26
N PHE A 117 13.19 9.74 -2.36
CA PHE A 117 13.98 10.96 -2.51
C PHE A 117 15.21 10.84 -1.62
N PHE A 118 16.40 10.99 -2.22
CA PHE A 118 17.67 10.81 -1.52
C PHE A 118 18.43 12.12 -1.29
N THR A 119 18.10 13.18 -2.04
CA THR A 119 18.79 14.47 -1.93
C THR A 119 18.02 15.45 -1.05
N PRO A 120 18.72 16.28 -0.26
CA PRO A 120 18.07 17.23 0.63
C PRO A 120 17.23 18.26 -0.12
N GLU A 121 17.66 18.70 -1.31
CA GLU A 121 16.94 19.72 -2.09
C GLU A 121 15.57 19.20 -2.56
N SER A 122 15.51 17.92 -2.97
CA SER A 122 14.26 17.29 -3.41
C SER A 122 13.30 17.11 -2.24
N VAL A 123 13.83 16.73 -1.07
CA VAL A 123 13.05 16.57 0.17
C VAL A 123 12.55 17.91 0.68
N GLU A 124 13.35 18.98 0.59
CA GLU A 124 12.95 20.33 1.00
C GLU A 124 11.76 20.83 0.17
N VAL A 125 11.81 20.70 -1.15
CA VAL A 125 10.69 21.08 -2.04
C VAL A 125 9.43 20.28 -1.70
N LEU A 126 9.57 18.98 -1.40
CA LEU A 126 8.44 18.13 -1.05
C LEU A 126 7.83 18.51 0.32
N LEU A 127 8.66 18.74 1.34
CA LEU A 127 8.23 19.02 2.71
C LEU A 127 7.76 20.46 2.93
N SER A 128 8.27 21.41 2.14
CA SER A 128 7.83 22.81 2.17
C SER A 128 6.49 23.01 1.45
N SER A 129 6.10 22.09 0.57
CA SER A 129 4.85 22.16 -0.17
C SER A 129 3.64 22.08 0.76
N THR A 130 2.76 23.07 0.67
CA THR A 130 1.50 23.10 1.42
C THR A 130 0.37 22.31 0.75
N THR A 131 0.59 21.77 -0.45
CA THR A 131 -0.42 21.02 -1.22
C THR A 131 -0.31 19.51 -0.97
N ILE A 132 0.90 19.00 -0.71
CA ILE A 132 1.16 17.56 -0.48
C ILE A 132 1.19 17.29 1.04
N ILE A 133 0.09 17.60 1.73
CA ILE A 133 -0.03 17.38 3.18
C ILE A 133 -0.73 16.06 3.49
N ASP A 134 -1.48 15.54 2.53
CA ASP A 134 -2.19 14.29 2.71
C ASP A 134 -1.22 13.12 2.80
N LYS A 135 -1.36 12.38 3.90
CA LYS A 135 -0.50 11.26 4.21
C LYS A 135 -0.83 10.10 3.28
N SER A 136 0.20 9.35 2.97
CA SER A 136 0.12 8.20 2.09
C SER A 136 -0.74 7.09 2.73
N LYS A 137 -1.35 6.22 1.91
CA LYS A 137 -2.32 5.20 2.39
C LYS A 137 -1.69 4.19 3.35
N GLU A 138 -0.37 4.11 3.38
CA GLU A 138 0.43 3.29 4.31
C GLU A 138 0.22 3.73 5.76
N TYR A 139 -0.05 5.02 6.03
CA TYR A 139 -0.43 5.50 7.36
C TYR A 139 -1.78 4.93 7.84
N GLY A 140 -2.56 4.31 6.95
CA GLY A 140 -3.75 3.54 7.30
C GLY A 140 -3.46 2.39 8.29
N LEU A 141 -2.28 1.78 8.22
CA LEU A 141 -1.85 0.75 9.18
C LEU A 141 -1.77 1.31 10.62
N LEU A 142 -1.27 2.54 10.74
CA LEU A 142 -1.18 3.25 12.03
C LEU A 142 -2.53 3.80 12.49
N SER A 143 -3.47 4.02 11.57
CA SER A 143 -4.81 4.50 11.90
C SER A 143 -5.60 3.53 12.75
N SER A 144 -5.40 2.21 12.59
CA SER A 144 -6.02 1.20 13.45
C SER A 144 -5.51 1.25 14.90
N TRP A 145 -4.31 1.79 15.13
CA TRP A 145 -3.68 1.85 16.46
C TRP A 145 -3.89 3.22 17.12
N PHE A 146 -3.71 4.31 16.38
CA PHE A 146 -3.78 5.70 16.89
C PHE A 146 -5.07 6.45 16.52
N GLY A 147 -6.02 5.78 15.86
CA GLY A 147 -7.26 6.39 15.37
C GLY A 147 -6.98 7.54 14.39
N THR A 148 -7.75 8.63 14.48
CA THR A 148 -7.54 9.87 13.71
C THR A 148 -6.82 10.94 14.53
N GLY A 149 -5.69 10.56 15.14
CA GLY A 149 -4.81 11.44 15.91
C GLY A 149 -3.91 12.34 15.04
N LEU A 150 -2.95 13.03 15.68
CA LEU A 150 -2.05 13.98 15.02
C LEU A 150 -1.26 13.34 13.85
N LEU A 151 -0.84 12.09 13.99
CA LEU A 151 -0.04 11.39 12.99
C LEU A 151 -0.84 10.77 11.85
N THR A 152 -2.16 10.64 11.97
CA THR A 152 -3.02 9.96 10.99
C THR A 152 -4.16 10.83 10.47
N SER A 153 -4.35 12.02 11.04
CA SER A 153 -5.39 12.96 10.61
C SER A 153 -5.12 13.54 9.21
N PRO A 154 -6.17 13.77 8.40
CA PRO A 154 -6.09 14.44 7.09
C PRO A 154 -5.60 15.89 7.20
N GLY A 155 -5.15 16.48 6.09
CA GLY A 155 -4.36 17.72 6.09
C GLY A 155 -4.97 18.90 6.86
N GLU A 156 -6.25 19.20 6.69
CA GLU A 156 -6.92 20.30 7.42
C GLU A 156 -7.04 20.03 8.91
N LYS A 157 -7.45 18.81 9.28
CA LYS A 157 -7.55 18.37 10.69
C LYS A 157 -6.18 18.39 11.36
N TRP A 158 -5.14 17.98 10.63
CA TRP A 158 -3.76 18.05 11.10
C TRP A 158 -3.30 19.49 11.37
N ARG A 159 -3.56 20.42 10.44
CA ARG A 159 -3.20 21.84 10.60
C ARG A 159 -3.88 22.44 11.83
N ARG A 160 -5.19 22.18 12.01
CA ARG A 160 -5.95 22.63 13.18
C ARG A 160 -5.36 22.09 14.49
N ASN A 161 -5.12 20.79 14.56
CA ASN A 161 -4.58 20.14 15.77
C ASN A 161 -3.17 20.62 16.09
N ARG A 162 -2.29 20.78 15.09
CA ARG A 162 -0.95 21.36 15.27
C ARG A 162 -1.01 22.77 15.84
N LYS A 163 -1.86 23.64 15.29
CA LYS A 163 -2.00 25.03 15.78
C LYS A 163 -2.40 25.10 17.26
N LEU A 164 -3.24 24.17 17.72
CA LEU A 164 -3.63 24.07 19.12
C LEU A 164 -2.51 23.52 20.01
N LEU A 165 -1.69 22.60 19.51
CA LEU A 165 -0.63 21.94 20.27
C LEU A 165 0.69 22.72 20.29
N THR A 166 1.05 23.45 19.23
CA THR A 166 2.30 24.21 19.13
C THR A 166 2.59 25.13 20.34
N PRO A 167 1.64 25.90 20.91
CA PRO A 167 1.94 26.71 22.09
C PRO A 167 2.33 25.86 23.31
N CYS A 168 1.73 24.67 23.47
CA CYS A 168 2.09 23.76 24.56
C CYS A 168 3.51 23.18 24.43
N PHE A 169 4.14 23.25 23.26
CA PHE A 169 5.51 22.78 23.02
C PHE A 169 6.53 23.92 22.83
N SER A 170 6.09 25.11 22.38
CA SER A 170 6.97 26.27 22.15
C SER A 170 7.35 27.01 23.43
N PHE A 171 6.54 26.91 24.49
CA PHE A 171 6.76 27.59 25.77
C PHE A 171 7.02 26.63 26.92
N PHE A 172 7.04 25.32 26.65
CA PHE A 172 7.32 24.32 27.66
C PHE A 172 8.81 24.30 27.93
N ASP A 173 9.19 24.80 29.10
CA ASP A 173 10.56 24.69 29.58
C ASP A 173 10.85 23.21 29.88
N PHE A 174 11.70 22.58 29.06
CA PHE A 174 12.14 21.21 29.25
C PHE A 174 12.78 21.01 30.64
N GLY A 175 13.29 22.06 31.28
CA GLY A 175 13.80 22.00 32.66
C GLY A 175 12.73 21.62 33.69
N LYS A 176 11.47 22.04 33.50
CA LYS A 176 10.36 21.68 34.41
C LYS A 176 9.88 20.24 34.24
N PHE A 177 10.15 19.63 33.08
CA PHE A 177 9.79 18.22 32.82
C PHE A 177 10.67 17.28 33.65
N HIS A 178 11.97 17.57 33.75
CA HIS A 178 12.92 16.73 34.49
C HIS A 178 12.74 16.85 36.02
N SER A 179 12.10 17.90 36.52
CA SER A 179 11.78 18.04 37.95
C SER A 179 10.45 17.39 38.36
N CYS A 180 9.67 16.86 37.40
CA CYS A 180 8.38 16.20 37.65
C CYS A 180 8.47 14.66 37.73
N PHE A 181 9.64 14.07 37.47
CA PHE A 181 9.95 12.64 37.57
C PHE A 181 11.18 12.45 38.45
#